data_AF-A0A7V9JZL2-F1
#
_entry.id   AF-A0A7V9JZL2-F1
#
_cell.length_a   1.000
_cell.length_b   1.000
_cell.length_c   1.000
_cell.angle_alpha   90.00
_cell.angle_beta   90.00
_cell.angle_gamma   90.00
#
_symmetry.space_group_name_H-M   'P 1'
#
loop_
_entity.id
_entity.type
_entity.pdbx_description
1 polymer ?
#
loop_
_entity_poly.entity_id
_entity_poly.type
_entity_poly.pdbx_seq_one_letter_code
_entity_poly.pdbx_strand_id
1 'polypeptide(L)'
;MPGCGVPWWALAGISRIEGRHGTFGGSEVDAAGNTTVRIIGIPLDGTNNTALITDSDGGTLDGDPVFDRAVGPMQFIPTTWARWGRDGDGNGVVDPHNLYDAAAAAAAYLCAAGPLTDDAGMIRAFLSYNQSQPYADTVLAQSRLYSRLPIP
;
A
#
# COMPACT_ATOMS: atom_id res chain seq x y z
N MET A 1 6.26 14.10 7.02
CA MET A 1 7.52 14.20 6.25
C MET A 1 7.49 15.46 5.38
N PRO A 2 7.95 16.61 5.89
CA PRO A 2 7.99 17.84 5.12
C PRO A 2 9.16 17.77 4.13
N GLY A 3 8.88 17.66 2.82
CA GLY A 3 9.92 17.73 1.78
C GLY A 3 9.57 17.06 0.46
N CYS A 4 8.93 15.89 0.50
CA CYS A 4 8.59 15.13 -0.71
C CYS A 4 7.22 15.48 -1.32
N GLY A 5 6.37 16.18 -0.58
CA GLY A 5 5.09 16.69 -1.10
C GLY A 5 4.08 15.59 -1.47
N VAL A 6 4.11 14.43 -0.78
CA VAL A 6 3.17 13.33 -1.02
C VAL A 6 1.73 13.81 -0.78
N PRO A 7 0.88 13.90 -1.82
CA PRO A 7 -0.49 14.35 -1.63
C PRO A 7 -1.36 13.19 -1.12
N TRP A 8 -2.36 13.51 -0.28
CA TRP A 8 -3.29 12.50 0.26
C TRP A 8 -3.96 11.67 -0.83
N TRP A 9 -4.25 12.30 -1.98
CA TRP A 9 -4.94 11.66 -3.09
C TRP A 9 -4.05 10.66 -3.85
N ALA A 10 -2.72 10.74 -3.76
CA ALA A 10 -1.84 9.70 -4.28
C ALA A 10 -1.94 8.40 -3.45
N LEU A 11 -2.01 8.53 -2.12
CA LEU A 11 -2.23 7.40 -1.22
C LEU A 11 -3.61 6.79 -1.44
N ALA A 12 -4.64 7.63 -1.62
CA ALA A 12 -5.98 7.15 -1.97
C ALA A 12 -5.97 6.36 -3.29
N GLY A 13 -5.28 6.85 -4.32
CA GLY A 13 -5.15 6.13 -5.59
C GLY A 13 -4.53 4.75 -5.44
N ILE A 14 -3.41 4.63 -4.73
CA ILE A 14 -2.78 3.32 -4.43
C ILE A 14 -3.76 2.42 -3.69
N SER A 15 -4.30 2.89 -2.57
CA SER A 15 -5.22 2.12 -1.73
C SER A 15 -6.44 1.62 -2.49
N ARG A 16 -6.94 2.40 -3.46
CA ARG A 16 -8.05 2.00 -4.32
C ARG A 16 -7.69 0.82 -5.22
N ILE A 17 -6.51 0.87 -5.84
CA ILE A 17 -6.04 -0.16 -6.77
C ILE A 17 -5.63 -1.43 -6.03
N GLU A 18 -4.94 -1.29 -4.90
CA GLU A 18 -4.39 -2.42 -4.14
C GLU A 18 -5.47 -3.15 -3.32
N GLY A 19 -6.20 -2.42 -2.47
CA GLY A 19 -7.07 -3.03 -1.46
C GLY A 19 -8.51 -2.50 -1.46
N ARG A 20 -8.90 -1.71 -2.47
CA ARG A 20 -10.19 -1.00 -2.52
C ARG A 20 -10.46 -0.21 -1.23
N HIS A 21 -9.47 0.49 -0.70
CA HIS A 21 -9.56 1.20 0.58
C HIS A 21 -9.89 0.31 1.78
N GLY A 22 -9.37 -0.93 1.78
CA GLY A 22 -9.65 -1.87 2.86
C GLY A 22 -10.96 -2.63 2.72
N THR A 23 -11.65 -2.53 1.57
CA THR A 23 -12.92 -3.23 1.34
C THR A 23 -12.81 -4.46 0.44
N PHE A 24 -11.58 -4.82 0.04
CA PHE A 24 -11.37 -6.02 -0.76
C PHE A 24 -11.81 -7.29 -0.02
N GLY A 25 -12.36 -8.26 -0.76
CA GLY A 25 -12.78 -9.55 -0.19
C GLY A 25 -13.99 -9.49 0.74
N GLY A 26 -14.78 -8.42 0.70
CA GLY A 26 -15.92 -8.22 1.63
C GLY A 26 -15.51 -7.68 3.00
N SER A 27 -14.26 -7.22 3.12
CA SER A 27 -13.79 -6.50 4.31
C SER A 27 -14.44 -5.12 4.42
N GLU A 28 -14.43 -4.56 5.62
CA GLU A 28 -14.84 -3.19 5.93
C GLU A 28 -13.74 -2.54 6.78
N VAL A 29 -13.75 -1.21 6.88
CA VAL A 29 -12.81 -0.47 7.74
C VAL A 29 -13.57 0.10 8.92
N ASP A 30 -13.16 -0.26 10.14
CA ASP A 30 -13.76 0.25 11.36
C ASP A 30 -13.35 1.71 11.66
N ALA A 31 -13.92 2.28 12.72
CA ALA A 31 -13.64 3.67 13.11
C ALA A 31 -12.19 3.90 13.57
N ALA A 32 -11.45 2.84 13.91
CA ALA A 32 -10.04 2.88 14.28
C ALA A 32 -9.13 2.58 13.07
N GLY A 33 -9.69 2.37 11.88
CA GLY A 33 -8.95 2.11 10.66
C GLY A 33 -8.64 0.64 10.41
N ASN A 34 -9.06 -0.29 11.26
CA ASN A 34 -8.76 -1.71 11.07
C ASN A 34 -9.65 -2.32 10.00
N THR A 35 -9.08 -3.16 9.14
CA THR A 35 -9.86 -4.01 8.24
C THR A 35 -10.52 -5.15 9.02
N THR A 36 -11.84 -5.34 8.89
CA THR A 36 -12.60 -6.39 9.58
C THR A 36 -12.19 -7.81 9.16
N VAL A 37 -11.66 -7.94 7.94
CA VAL A 37 -11.04 -9.16 7.43
C VAL A 37 -9.63 -8.84 6.97
N ARG A 38 -8.67 -9.70 7.33
CA ARG A 38 -7.29 -9.60 6.83
C ARG A 38 -7.28 -9.74 5.30
N ILE A 39 -6.81 -8.70 4.63
CA ILE A 39 -6.64 -8.67 3.18
C ILE A 39 -5.28 -9.27 2.83
N ILE A 40 -5.28 -10.51 2.34
CA ILE A 40 -4.08 -11.25 1.96
C ILE A 40 -4.13 -11.55 0.46
N GLY A 41 -3.04 -11.24 -0.23
CA GLY A 41 -2.87 -11.47 -1.66
C GLY A 41 -2.63 -12.93 -2.03
N ILE A 42 -2.46 -13.17 -3.33
CA ILE A 42 -2.01 -14.48 -3.85
C ILE A 42 -0.53 -14.74 -3.47
N PRO A 43 -0.09 -16.00 -3.43
CA PRO A 43 1.33 -16.34 -3.29
C PRO A 43 2.18 -15.63 -4.35
N LEU A 44 3.32 -15.11 -3.94
CA LEU A 44 4.36 -14.62 -4.85
C LEU A 44 5.29 -15.80 -5.22
N ASP A 45 4.74 -16.78 -5.92
CA ASP A 45 5.42 -18.04 -6.26
C ASP A 45 6.03 -18.04 -7.68
N GLY A 46 6.03 -16.88 -8.36
CA GLY A 46 6.49 -16.74 -9.75
C GLY A 46 5.45 -17.20 -10.79
N THR A 47 4.29 -17.69 -10.37
CA THR A 47 3.16 -18.00 -11.25
C THR A 47 2.16 -16.83 -11.29
N ASN A 48 1.16 -16.87 -12.18
CA ASN A 48 0.15 -15.80 -12.31
C ASN A 48 0.75 -14.40 -12.52
N ASN A 49 1.93 -14.31 -13.15
CA ASN A 49 2.67 -13.07 -13.36
C ASN A 49 3.07 -12.34 -12.07
N THR A 50 3.26 -13.09 -10.97
CA THR A 50 3.87 -12.59 -9.73
C THR A 50 5.38 -12.69 -9.78
N ALA A 51 6.06 -11.91 -8.93
CA ALA A 51 7.46 -12.18 -8.62
C ALA A 51 7.57 -13.47 -7.82
N LEU A 52 8.73 -14.13 -7.86
CA LEU A 52 9.06 -15.24 -6.96
C LEU A 52 9.70 -14.68 -5.69
N ILE A 53 8.97 -14.70 -4.58
CA ILE A 53 9.41 -14.22 -3.26
C ILE A 53 9.10 -15.29 -2.22
N THR A 54 10.16 -15.92 -1.70
CA THR A 54 10.05 -16.91 -0.61
C THR A 54 9.74 -16.21 0.72
N ASP A 55 9.15 -16.95 1.65
CA ASP A 55 8.84 -16.48 3.01
C ASP A 55 10.02 -15.72 3.64
N SER A 56 9.72 -14.59 4.26
CA SER A 56 10.68 -13.72 4.93
C SER A 56 10.40 -13.47 6.41
N ASP A 57 9.24 -13.89 6.91
CA ASP A 57 8.80 -13.60 8.28
C ASP A 57 8.20 -14.79 9.04
N GLY A 58 8.30 -16.01 8.49
CA GLY A 58 7.75 -17.23 9.07
C GLY A 58 6.23 -17.32 8.94
N GLY A 59 5.63 -16.60 8.00
CA GLY A 59 4.18 -16.45 7.83
C GLY A 59 3.53 -15.55 8.88
N THR A 60 4.28 -14.65 9.52
CA THR A 60 3.77 -13.79 10.60
C THR A 60 2.73 -12.80 10.09
N LEU A 61 2.96 -12.20 8.91
CA LEU A 61 2.06 -11.17 8.37
C LEU A 61 1.01 -11.74 7.42
N ASP A 62 1.27 -12.84 6.73
CA ASP A 62 0.36 -13.38 5.72
C ASP A 62 -0.15 -14.81 5.97
N GLY A 63 0.40 -15.50 6.96
CA GLY A 63 0.05 -16.88 7.30
C GLY A 63 0.64 -17.94 6.38
N ASP A 64 1.55 -17.58 5.47
CA ASP A 64 2.16 -18.50 4.51
C ASP A 64 3.66 -18.70 4.81
N PRO A 65 4.07 -19.88 5.33
CA PRO A 65 5.47 -20.12 5.68
C PRO A 65 6.34 -20.55 4.48
N VAL A 66 5.85 -20.41 3.24
CA VAL A 66 6.55 -20.84 2.02
C VAL A 66 6.84 -19.67 1.10
N PHE A 67 5.81 -18.87 0.78
CA PHE A 67 5.93 -17.71 -0.10
C PHE A 67 5.28 -16.49 0.53
N ASP A 68 5.98 -15.36 0.49
CA ASP A 68 5.45 -14.08 0.92
C ASP A 68 4.22 -13.70 0.08
N ARG A 69 3.28 -13.00 0.70
CA ARG A 69 2.08 -12.46 0.07
C ARG A 69 1.93 -10.99 0.40
N ALA A 70 1.28 -10.25 -0.48
CA ALA A 70 0.94 -8.86 -0.20
C ALA A 70 -0.15 -8.76 0.87
N VAL A 71 0.03 -7.88 1.86
CA VAL A 71 -0.86 -7.74 3.03
C VAL A 71 -1.48 -6.35 3.14
N GLY A 72 -2.71 -6.32 3.62
CA GLY A 72 -3.41 -5.09 3.99
C GLY A 72 -3.97 -4.27 2.82
N PRO A 73 -4.59 -3.11 3.12
CA PRO A 73 -5.25 -2.26 2.14
C PRO A 73 -4.30 -1.57 1.15
N MET A 74 -2.99 -1.62 1.43
CA MET A 74 -1.92 -1.10 0.56
C MET A 74 -1.03 -2.22 -0.02
N GLN A 75 -1.38 -3.49 0.20
CA GLN A 75 -0.72 -4.66 -0.38
C GLN A 75 0.81 -4.65 -0.22
N PHE A 76 1.29 -4.42 1.00
CA PHE A 76 2.72 -4.49 1.30
C PHE A 76 3.21 -5.93 1.33
N ILE A 77 4.39 -6.19 0.79
CA ILE A 77 5.10 -7.47 0.97
C ILE A 77 5.82 -7.42 2.33
N PRO A 78 5.93 -8.54 3.09
CA PRO A 78 6.51 -8.57 4.43
C PRO A 78 7.87 -7.89 4.57
N THR A 79 8.80 -8.12 3.64
CA THR A 79 10.10 -7.42 3.62
C THR A 79 9.99 -5.89 3.50
N THR A 80 9.04 -5.40 2.71
CA THR A 80 8.77 -3.96 2.58
C THR A 80 8.14 -3.44 3.86
N TRP A 81 7.19 -4.16 4.45
CA TRP A 81 6.55 -3.79 5.71
C TRP A 81 7.57 -3.70 6.85
N ALA A 82 8.50 -4.65 6.95
CA ALA A 82 9.55 -4.65 7.98
C ALA A 82 10.41 -3.37 7.96
N ARG A 83 10.58 -2.74 6.78
CA ARG A 83 11.35 -1.50 6.63
C ARG A 83 10.51 -0.24 6.77
N TRP A 84 9.30 -0.26 6.21
CA TRP A 84 8.48 0.93 5.99
C TRP A 84 7.24 1.01 6.87
N GLY A 85 6.86 -0.05 7.58
CA GLY A 85 5.75 -0.06 8.53
C GLY A 85 5.90 1.02 9.59
N ARG A 86 4.84 1.75 9.87
CA ARG A 86 4.81 2.85 10.84
C ARG A 86 3.46 2.85 11.54
N ASP A 87 3.48 3.25 12.81
CA ASP A 87 2.29 3.54 13.60
C ASP A 87 1.73 4.89 13.11
N GLY A 88 0.64 4.82 12.34
CA GLY A 88 0.01 5.93 11.65
C GLY A 88 -1.10 6.59 12.45
N ASP A 89 -1.70 5.86 13.39
CA ASP A 89 -2.76 6.37 14.27
C ASP A 89 -2.27 6.72 15.69
N GLY A 90 -1.02 6.37 16.04
CA GLY A 90 -0.36 6.69 17.29
C GLY A 90 -0.75 5.78 18.45
N ASN A 91 -1.30 4.59 18.18
CA ASN A 91 -1.79 3.67 19.21
C ASN A 91 -0.69 2.75 19.81
N GLY A 92 0.54 2.79 19.27
CA GLY A 92 1.68 1.97 19.69
C GLY A 92 1.79 0.61 19.01
N VAL A 93 0.91 0.30 18.06
CA VAL A 93 0.89 -0.92 17.24
C VAL A 93 1.21 -0.54 15.79
N VAL A 94 1.91 -1.44 15.10
CA VAL A 94 2.22 -1.29 13.66
C VAL A 94 1.59 -2.48 12.93
N ASP A 95 0.39 -2.29 12.39
CA ASP A 95 -0.41 -3.34 11.76
C ASP A 95 -0.64 -3.02 10.26
N PRO A 96 -0.20 -3.87 9.32
CA PRO A 96 -0.47 -3.65 7.91
C PRO A 96 -1.96 -3.71 7.58
N HIS A 97 -2.80 -4.27 8.44
CA HIS A 97 -4.26 -4.29 8.30
C HIS A 97 -4.96 -3.06 8.87
N ASN A 98 -4.23 -2.13 9.47
CA ASN A 98 -4.73 -0.81 9.82
C ASN A 98 -4.49 0.16 8.65
N LEU A 99 -5.54 0.83 8.19
CA LEU A 99 -5.51 1.74 7.05
C LEU A 99 -4.62 2.97 7.31
N TYR A 100 -4.57 3.47 8.55
CA TYR A 100 -3.75 4.62 8.91
C TYR A 100 -2.27 4.25 8.90
N ASP A 101 -1.90 3.11 9.49
CA ASP A 101 -0.54 2.56 9.49
C ASP A 101 -0.08 2.28 8.06
N ALA A 102 -0.91 1.60 7.28
CA ALA A 102 -0.63 1.30 5.88
C ALA A 102 -0.45 2.58 5.05
N ALA A 103 -1.27 3.61 5.27
CA ALA A 103 -1.12 4.89 4.60
C ALA A 103 0.14 5.65 5.03
N ALA A 104 0.49 5.63 6.31
CA ALA A 104 1.72 6.22 6.82
C ALA A 104 2.98 5.53 6.24
N ALA A 105 2.96 4.20 6.18
CA ALA A 105 4.00 3.40 5.55
C ALA A 105 4.14 3.71 4.05
N ALA A 106 3.02 3.76 3.31
CA ALA A 106 3.02 4.10 1.89
C ALA A 106 3.53 5.52 1.64
N ALA A 107 3.14 6.49 2.48
CA ALA A 107 3.67 7.85 2.38
C ALA A 107 5.19 7.89 2.57
N ALA A 108 5.71 7.17 3.58
CA ALA A 108 7.14 7.06 3.83
C ALA A 108 7.89 6.41 2.67
N TYR A 109 7.34 5.33 2.14
CA TYR A 109 7.89 4.58 1.00
C TYR A 109 7.97 5.45 -0.26
N LEU A 110 6.86 6.08 -0.66
CA LEU A 110 6.82 6.94 -1.85
C LEU A 110 7.75 8.14 -1.71
N CYS A 111 7.81 8.74 -0.53
CA CYS A 111 8.70 9.86 -0.24
C CYS A 111 10.17 9.52 -0.50
N ALA A 112 10.58 8.27 -0.25
CA ALA A 112 11.93 7.81 -0.50
C ALA A 112 12.26 7.64 -2.00
N ALA A 113 11.24 7.52 -2.86
CA ALA A 113 11.40 7.54 -4.32
C ALA A 113 11.57 8.97 -4.89
N GLY A 114 11.47 9.99 -4.06
CA GLY A 114 11.71 11.40 -4.38
C GLY A 114 10.47 12.29 -4.26
N PRO A 115 10.48 13.50 -4.84
CA PRO A 115 9.34 14.41 -4.80
C PRO A 115 8.16 13.90 -5.65
N LEU A 116 6.94 14.06 -5.11
CA LEU A 116 5.65 13.74 -5.75
C LEU A 116 4.86 15.02 -6.09
N THR A 117 5.56 16.10 -6.42
CA THR A 117 4.96 17.42 -6.68
C THR A 117 4.32 17.56 -8.07
N ASP A 118 4.56 16.61 -8.96
CA ASP A 118 4.03 16.54 -10.32
C ASP A 118 3.74 15.09 -10.76
N ASP A 119 3.09 14.93 -11.92
CA ASP A 119 2.70 13.61 -12.44
C ASP A 119 3.92 12.71 -12.69
N ALA A 120 5.04 13.27 -13.17
CA ALA A 120 6.26 12.51 -13.39
C ALA A 120 6.84 11.97 -12.07
N GLY A 121 6.81 12.78 -11.00
CA GLY A 121 7.17 12.39 -9.64
C GLY A 121 6.31 11.26 -9.11
N MET A 122 5.00 11.36 -9.30
CA MET A 122 4.06 10.31 -8.89
C MET A 122 4.27 9.02 -9.67
N ILE A 123 4.42 9.08 -11.00
CA ILE A 123 4.68 7.89 -11.83
C ILE A 123 5.97 7.19 -11.39
N ARG A 124 7.08 7.93 -11.16
CA ARG A 124 8.31 7.32 -10.64
C ARG A 124 8.07 6.61 -9.31
N ALA A 125 7.32 7.23 -8.40
CA ALA A 125 7.02 6.65 -7.10
C ALA A 125 6.12 5.40 -7.23
N PHE A 126 5.09 5.43 -8.07
CA PHE A 126 4.21 4.27 -8.31
C PHE A 126 4.94 3.11 -8.99
N LEU A 127 5.89 3.39 -9.90
CA LEU A 127 6.75 2.38 -10.50
C LEU A 127 7.68 1.70 -9.50
N SER A 128 8.03 2.38 -8.40
CA SER A 128 8.77 1.72 -7.30
C SER A 128 7.89 0.73 -6.54
N TYR A 129 6.60 1.04 -6.40
CA TYR A 129 5.60 0.19 -5.77
C TYR A 129 5.34 -1.08 -6.59
N ASN A 130 5.19 -0.93 -7.91
CA ASN A 130 5.05 -2.01 -8.86
C ASN A 130 5.64 -1.58 -10.22
N GLN A 131 6.64 -2.31 -10.71
CA GLN A 131 7.41 -1.98 -11.93
C GLN A 131 6.62 -2.26 -13.22
N SER A 132 5.45 -1.64 -13.35
CA SER A 132 4.51 -1.79 -14.46
C SER A 132 3.98 -0.41 -14.86
N GLN A 133 4.28 0.02 -16.10
CA GLN A 133 3.77 1.30 -16.60
C GLN A 133 2.23 1.36 -16.63
N PRO A 134 1.51 0.32 -17.11
CA PRO A 134 0.05 0.32 -17.03
C PRO A 134 -0.50 0.48 -15.62
N TYR A 135 0.18 -0.10 -14.62
CA TYR A 135 -0.18 0.08 -13.21
C TYR A 135 0.01 1.54 -12.78
N ALA A 136 1.19 2.11 -13.03
CA ALA A 136 1.51 3.48 -12.62
C ALA A 136 0.54 4.50 -13.25
N ASP A 137 0.21 4.33 -14.53
CA ASP A 137 -0.76 5.18 -15.23
C ASP A 137 -2.17 5.04 -14.63
N THR A 138 -2.57 3.81 -14.28
CA THR A 138 -3.87 3.53 -13.66
C THR A 138 -3.97 4.16 -12.28
N VAL A 139 -2.93 4.02 -11.44
CA VAL A 139 -2.87 4.64 -10.12
C VAL A 139 -2.89 6.16 -10.23
N LEU A 140 -2.15 6.75 -11.17
CA LEU A 140 -2.16 8.19 -11.38
C LEU A 140 -3.55 8.68 -11.81
N ALA A 141 -4.21 7.99 -12.74
CA ALA A 141 -5.56 8.33 -13.18
C ALA A 141 -6.56 8.29 -12.01
N GLN A 142 -6.53 7.24 -11.18
CA GLN A 142 -7.38 7.17 -9.98
C GLN A 142 -7.04 8.27 -8.97
N SER A 143 -5.76 8.49 -8.70
CA SER A 143 -5.25 9.56 -7.84
C SER A 143 -5.80 10.94 -8.24
N ARG A 144 -5.84 11.21 -9.55
CA ARG A 144 -6.40 12.45 -10.10
C ARG A 144 -7.92 12.57 -9.95
N LEU A 145 -8.66 11.46 -9.92
CA LEU A 145 -10.09 11.50 -9.59
C LEU A 145 -10.31 11.96 -8.14
N TYR A 146 -9.54 11.42 -7.19
CA TYR A 146 -9.60 11.83 -5.79
C TYR A 146 -9.15 13.28 -5.58
N SER A 147 -8.16 13.76 -6.34
CA SER A 147 -7.68 15.15 -6.23
C SER A 147 -8.75 16.23 -6.51
N ARG A 148 -9.86 15.84 -7.16
CA ARG A 148 -10.98 16.73 -7.49
C ARG A 148 -12.08 16.71 -6.43
N LEU A 149 -12.01 15.78 -5.47
CA LEU A 149 -12.98 15.72 -4.38
C LEU A 149 -12.65 16.81 -3.36
N PRO A 150 -13.66 17.56 -2.88
CA PRO A 150 -13.47 18.40 -1.71
C PRO A 150 -13.12 17.48 -0.53
N ILE A 151 -12.15 17.89 0.27
CA ILE A 151 -11.92 17.27 1.58
C ILE A 151 -13.14 17.63 2.43
N PRO A 152 -13.83 16.66 3.06
CA PRO A 152 -14.95 16.93 3.96
C PRO A 152 -14.60 17.91 5.09
#